data_AF-A0A9P8ABS8-F1
#
_entry.id   AF-A0A9P8ABS8-F1
#
_cell.length_a   1.000
_cell.length_b   1.000
_cell.length_c   1.000
_cell.angle_alpha   90.00
_cell.angle_beta   90.00
_cell.angle_gamma   90.00
#
_symmetry.space_group_name_H-M   'P 1'
#
loop_
_entity.id
_entity.type
_entity.pdbx_description
1 polymer ?
#
loop_
_entity_poly.entity_id
_entity_poly.type
_entity_poly.pdbx_seq_one_letter_code
_entity_poly.pdbx_strand_id
1 'polypeptide(L)'
;MELSLRAQLQTSAQSFCNALADNKDLDTVMSHFSTTHQVTAIEHGEKALAPFLGREYAGAPAIRSYFETIGSLLSYEEMEFVEFVVDSHSRRVACKARAKFTWKSTGESWEEKFAYMLDFDDEKKITDYQVWADSGAAYLARIGKLDEVRKVRKILASLKLSARPYV
;
A
#
# COMPACT_ATOMS: atom_id res chain seq x y z
N MET A 1 22.36 -20.73 15.49
CA MET A 1 22.08 -21.25 14.14
C MET A 1 21.72 -20.06 13.28
N GLU A 2 22.48 -19.80 12.23
CA GLU A 2 22.23 -18.66 11.34
C GLU A 2 20.93 -18.89 10.55
N LEU A 3 20.07 -17.89 10.47
CA LEU A 3 18.84 -17.97 9.68
C LEU A 3 19.20 -18.11 8.19
N SER A 4 18.42 -18.87 7.42
CA SER A 4 18.60 -18.89 5.95
C SER A 4 18.34 -17.49 5.37
N LEU A 5 18.95 -17.18 4.21
CA LEU A 5 18.71 -15.91 3.51
C LEU A 5 17.20 -15.67 3.29
N ARG A 6 16.46 -16.72 2.92
CA ARG A 6 15.00 -16.66 2.78
C ARG A 6 14.31 -16.19 4.07
N ALA A 7 14.71 -16.75 5.22
CA ALA A 7 14.15 -16.37 6.51
C ALA A 7 14.56 -14.94 6.92
N GLN A 8 15.81 -14.53 6.66
CA GLN A 8 16.27 -13.17 6.92
C GLN A 8 15.48 -12.12 6.13
N LEU A 9 15.29 -12.34 4.82
CA LEU A 9 14.49 -11.47 3.95
C LEU A 9 13.04 -11.38 4.44
N GLN A 10 12.44 -12.52 4.79
CA GLN A 10 11.08 -12.56 5.33
C GLN A 10 10.96 -11.73 6.61
N THR A 11 11.90 -11.89 7.55
CA THR A 11 11.94 -11.12 8.80
C THR A 11 12.10 -9.63 8.55
N SER A 12 13.00 -9.21 7.64
CA SER A 12 13.16 -7.80 7.28
C SER A 12 11.89 -7.20 6.69
N ALA A 13 11.25 -7.91 5.75
CA ALA A 13 9.99 -7.50 5.15
C ALA A 13 8.86 -7.37 6.19
N GLN A 14 8.72 -8.38 7.06
CA GLN A 14 7.72 -8.36 8.14
C GLN A 14 7.97 -7.22 9.12
N SER A 15 9.22 -6.95 9.48
CA SER A 15 9.59 -5.87 10.40
C SER A 15 9.18 -4.50 9.82
N PHE A 16 9.48 -4.25 8.55
CA PHE A 16 9.03 -3.04 7.85
C PHE A 16 7.51 -2.94 7.76
N CYS A 17 6.84 -4.03 7.37
CA CYS A 17 5.38 -4.09 7.28
C CYS A 17 4.70 -3.83 8.64
N ASN A 18 5.25 -4.41 9.72
CA ASN A 18 4.76 -4.18 11.08
C ASN A 18 5.00 -2.74 11.53
N ALA A 19 6.12 -2.11 11.13
CA ALA A 19 6.35 -0.70 11.42
C ALA A 19 5.27 0.20 10.80
N LEU A 20 4.81 -0.12 9.58
CA LEU A 20 3.67 0.56 8.97
C LEU A 20 2.36 0.23 9.71
N ALA A 21 2.06 -1.05 9.93
CA ALA A 21 0.81 -1.45 10.60
C ALA A 21 0.64 -0.83 11.99
N ASP A 22 1.73 -0.73 12.75
CA ASP A 22 1.79 -0.16 14.09
C ASP A 22 1.83 1.38 14.12
N ASN A 23 1.72 2.05 12.96
CA ASN A 23 1.86 3.51 12.83
C ASN A 23 3.16 4.04 13.49
N LYS A 24 4.29 3.35 13.27
CA LYS A 24 5.59 3.86 13.74
C LYS A 24 5.93 5.20 13.08
N ASP A 25 6.79 5.96 13.74
CA ASP A 25 7.27 7.23 13.22
C ASP A 25 8.07 7.05 11.91
N LEU A 26 8.18 8.14 11.16
CA LEU A 26 8.81 8.12 9.85
C LEU A 26 10.31 7.78 9.92
N ASP A 27 11.01 8.13 11.00
CA ASP A 27 12.44 7.78 11.11
C ASP A 27 12.61 6.27 11.31
N THR A 28 11.73 5.63 12.08
CA THR A 28 11.64 4.17 12.19
C THR A 28 11.38 3.53 10.82
N VAL A 29 10.39 4.02 10.06
CA VAL A 29 10.10 3.51 8.70
C VAL A 29 11.31 3.67 7.78
N MET A 30 11.93 4.84 7.77
CA MET A 30 13.11 5.12 6.93
C MET A 30 14.33 4.27 7.30
N SER A 31 14.44 3.81 8.56
CA SER A 31 15.54 2.94 9.00
C SER A 31 15.57 1.57 8.32
N HIS A 32 14.48 1.15 7.68
CA HIS A 32 14.42 -0.11 6.91
C HIS A 32 15.01 0.00 5.51
N PHE A 33 15.19 1.21 4.98
CA PHE A 33 15.73 1.44 3.64
C PHE A 33 17.25 1.38 3.63
N SER A 34 17.81 1.01 2.47
CA SER A 34 19.26 0.95 2.27
C SER A 34 19.88 2.34 2.34
N THR A 35 21.07 2.41 2.95
CA THR A 35 21.92 3.61 2.94
C THR A 35 23.15 3.44 2.04
N THR A 36 23.38 2.22 1.55
CA THR A 36 24.54 1.85 0.73
C THR A 36 24.19 1.74 -0.76
N HIS A 37 22.89 1.65 -1.08
CA HIS A 37 22.37 1.56 -2.44
C HIS A 37 21.39 2.70 -2.74
N GLN A 38 21.15 2.96 -4.03
CA GLN A 38 20.04 3.81 -4.43
C GLN A 38 18.73 3.13 -4.05
N VAL A 39 17.82 3.90 -3.47
CA VAL A 39 16.50 3.42 -3.05
C VAL A 39 15.42 4.04 -3.92
N THR A 40 14.35 3.28 -4.22
CA THR A 40 13.20 3.76 -4.99
C THR A 40 11.88 3.44 -4.28
N ALA A 41 10.86 4.26 -4.50
CA ALA A 41 9.48 3.98 -4.14
C ALA A 41 8.55 4.32 -5.31
N ILE A 42 7.56 3.44 -5.57
CA ILE A 42 6.49 3.69 -6.54
C ILE A 42 5.18 3.02 -6.11
N GLU A 43 4.11 3.80 -6.09
CA GLU A 43 2.76 3.26 -6.06
C GLU A 43 2.18 3.28 -7.47
N HIS A 44 1.91 2.10 -8.02
CA HIS A 44 1.50 1.94 -9.40
C HIS A 44 0.05 2.41 -9.63
N GLY A 45 -0.18 3.17 -10.69
CA GLY A 45 -1.50 3.68 -11.05
C GLY A 45 -1.44 4.86 -12.02
N GLU A 46 -2.60 5.35 -12.43
CA GLU A 46 -2.72 6.53 -13.29
C GLU A 46 -2.42 7.82 -12.49
N LYS A 47 -1.45 8.61 -12.96
CA LYS A 47 -0.94 9.84 -12.31
C LYS A 47 -2.02 10.90 -12.08
N ALA A 48 -3.05 10.92 -12.92
CA ALA A 48 -4.16 11.86 -12.76
C ALA A 48 -5.05 11.54 -11.53
N LEU A 49 -5.00 10.31 -11.02
CA LEU A 49 -5.94 9.82 -10.00
C LEU A 49 -5.55 10.23 -8.57
N ALA A 50 -4.27 10.37 -8.26
CA ALA A 50 -3.81 10.87 -6.96
C ALA A 50 -2.38 11.46 -7.05
N PRO A 51 -1.97 12.34 -6.12
CA PRO A 51 -0.64 12.97 -6.16
C PRO A 51 0.54 12.00 -6.10
N PHE A 52 0.37 10.83 -5.47
CA PHE A 52 1.41 9.82 -5.25
C PHE A 52 1.45 8.71 -6.33
N LEU A 53 0.39 8.54 -7.13
CA LEU A 53 0.26 7.42 -8.06
C LEU A 53 1.12 7.61 -9.32
N GLY A 54 1.71 6.50 -9.78
CA GLY A 54 2.48 6.39 -11.02
C GLY A 54 3.77 7.21 -11.03
N ARG A 55 4.23 7.69 -9.88
CA ARG A 55 5.44 8.51 -9.73
C ARG A 55 6.52 7.71 -9.04
N GLU A 56 7.72 7.75 -9.60
CA GLU A 56 8.91 7.18 -8.97
C GLU A 56 9.54 8.23 -8.04
N TYR A 57 9.90 7.78 -6.84
CA TYR A 57 10.60 8.55 -5.83
C TYR A 57 11.97 7.92 -5.60
N ALA A 58 13.03 8.55 -6.13
CA ALA A 58 14.38 8.02 -6.06
C ALA A 58 15.25 8.73 -5.00
N GLY A 59 15.90 7.95 -4.15
CA GLY A 59 16.74 8.39 -3.05
C GLY A 59 15.97 8.64 -1.75
N ALA A 60 16.67 8.56 -0.61
CA ALA A 60 16.07 8.65 0.71
C ALA A 60 15.21 9.92 0.94
N PRO A 61 15.61 11.12 0.48
CA PRO A 61 14.74 12.31 0.62
C PRO A 61 13.42 12.19 -0.16
N ALA A 62 13.44 11.57 -1.34
CA ALA A 62 12.24 11.40 -2.16
C ALA A 62 11.30 10.35 -1.53
N ILE A 63 11.84 9.24 -1.01
CA ILE A 63 11.04 8.22 -0.30
C ILE A 63 10.40 8.81 0.95
N ARG A 64 11.13 9.63 1.72
CA ARG A 64 10.56 10.37 2.85
C ARG A 64 9.38 11.22 2.39
N SER A 65 9.56 12.00 1.32
CA SER A 65 8.50 12.84 0.75
C SER A 65 7.29 12.04 0.27
N TYR A 66 7.48 10.81 -0.24
CA TYR A 66 6.40 9.89 -0.58
C TYR A 66 5.54 9.55 0.65
N PHE A 67 6.16 9.09 1.74
CA PHE A 67 5.43 8.76 2.98
C PHE A 67 4.78 9.97 3.62
N GLU A 68 5.42 11.15 3.59
CA GLU A 68 4.83 12.41 4.04
C GLU A 68 3.62 12.79 3.20
N THR A 69 3.71 12.66 1.87
CA THR A 69 2.61 12.96 0.94
C THR A 69 1.41 12.06 1.24
N ILE A 70 1.61 10.74 1.30
CA ILE A 70 0.54 9.80 1.64
C ILE A 70 -0.02 10.09 3.03
N GLY A 71 0.84 10.26 4.02
CA GLY A 71 0.46 10.55 5.40
C GLY A 71 -0.28 11.89 5.55
N SER A 72 -0.09 12.85 4.65
CA SER A 72 -0.85 14.11 4.64
C SER A 72 -2.26 13.96 4.06
N LEU A 73 -2.46 12.99 3.15
CA LEU A 73 -3.70 12.82 2.40
C LEU A 73 -4.60 11.72 2.98
N LEU A 74 -4.00 10.67 3.52
CA LEU A 74 -4.67 9.46 3.98
C LEU A 74 -4.41 9.20 5.46
N SER A 75 -5.40 8.61 6.12
CA SER A 75 -5.21 7.85 7.36
C SER A 75 -5.63 6.41 7.11
N TYR A 76 -5.14 5.48 7.93
CA TYR A 76 -5.54 4.08 7.87
C TYR A 76 -5.74 3.49 9.27
N GLU A 77 -6.54 2.45 9.33
CA GLU A 77 -6.75 1.61 10.52
C GLU A 77 -6.82 0.14 10.11
N GLU A 78 -6.60 -0.74 11.08
CA GLU A 78 -6.69 -2.20 10.90
C GLU A 78 -5.77 -2.74 9.79
N MET A 79 -4.58 -2.14 9.65
CA MET A 79 -3.60 -2.57 8.65
C MET A 79 -2.98 -3.90 9.05
N GLU A 80 -2.98 -4.86 8.12
CA GLU A 80 -2.44 -6.20 8.31
C GLU A 80 -1.74 -6.67 7.04
N PHE A 81 -0.58 -7.32 7.20
CA PHE A 81 0.20 -7.91 6.12
C PHE A 81 0.21 -9.43 6.23
N VAL A 82 -0.07 -10.12 5.12
CA VAL A 82 -0.24 -11.57 5.03
C VAL A 82 0.40 -12.12 3.75
N GLU A 83 0.48 -13.45 3.66
CA GLU A 83 0.89 -14.15 2.44
C GLU A 83 2.26 -13.72 1.88
N PHE A 84 3.28 -13.67 2.75
CA PHE A 84 4.65 -13.37 2.33
C PHE A 84 5.23 -14.47 1.43
N VAL A 85 5.67 -14.07 0.23
CA VAL A 85 6.36 -14.90 -0.75
C VAL A 85 7.79 -14.37 -0.91
N VAL A 86 8.78 -15.24 -0.74
CA VAL A 86 10.19 -14.86 -0.75
C VAL A 86 10.92 -15.51 -1.91
N ASP A 87 11.57 -14.69 -2.72
CA ASP A 87 12.56 -15.09 -3.70
C ASP A 87 13.96 -14.74 -3.17
N SER A 88 14.68 -15.74 -2.68
CA SER A 88 16.03 -15.55 -2.17
C SER A 88 17.07 -15.35 -3.27
N HIS A 89 16.80 -15.76 -4.51
CA HIS A 89 17.74 -15.60 -5.62
C HIS A 89 17.81 -14.13 -6.06
N SER A 90 16.65 -13.49 -6.18
CA SER A 90 16.56 -12.07 -6.53
C SER A 90 16.53 -11.13 -5.32
N ARG A 91 16.64 -11.66 -4.08
CA ARG A 91 16.47 -10.92 -2.82
C ARG A 91 15.21 -10.07 -2.79
N ARG A 92 14.08 -10.70 -3.08
CA ARG A 92 12.77 -10.03 -3.19
C ARG A 92 11.74 -10.68 -2.27
N VAL A 93 10.87 -9.87 -1.71
CA VAL A 93 9.70 -10.34 -0.96
C VAL A 93 8.46 -9.65 -1.49
N ALA A 94 7.44 -10.43 -1.81
CA ALA A 94 6.10 -9.93 -2.10
C ALA A 94 5.16 -10.31 -0.95
N CYS A 95 4.17 -9.47 -0.65
CA CYS A 95 3.13 -9.79 0.31
C CYS A 95 1.80 -9.12 -0.09
N LYS A 96 0.71 -9.62 0.48
CA LYS A 96 -0.59 -8.96 0.44
C LYS A 96 -0.81 -8.21 1.72
N ALA A 97 -1.66 -7.21 1.66
CA ALA A 97 -2.10 -6.48 2.82
C ALA A 97 -3.58 -6.11 2.70
N ARG A 98 -4.16 -5.78 3.84
CA ARG A 98 -5.47 -5.15 3.93
C ARG A 98 -5.43 -4.02 4.95
N ALA A 99 -6.23 -2.99 4.72
CA ALA A 99 -6.47 -1.92 5.68
C ALA A 99 -7.78 -1.21 5.31
N LYS A 100 -8.30 -0.42 6.25
CA LYS A 100 -9.31 0.59 5.94
C LYS A 100 -8.63 1.94 5.83
N PHE A 101 -8.69 2.53 4.63
CA PHE A 101 -8.16 3.86 4.35
C PHE A 101 -9.27 4.90 4.39
N THR A 102 -8.90 6.12 4.75
CA THR A 102 -9.77 7.30 4.73
C THR A 102 -9.03 8.44 4.07
N TRP A 103 -9.67 9.07 3.08
CA TRP A 103 -9.17 10.32 2.51
C TRP A 103 -9.49 11.48 3.45
N LYS A 104 -8.46 12.12 4.00
CA LYS A 104 -8.60 13.04 5.14
C LYS A 104 -9.50 14.25 4.84
N SER A 105 -9.39 14.83 3.66
CA SER A 105 -10.14 16.06 3.33
C SER A 105 -11.63 15.84 3.06
N THR A 106 -12.03 14.64 2.66
CA THR A 106 -13.43 14.30 2.33
C THR A 106 -14.08 13.43 3.41
N GLY A 107 -13.27 12.73 4.21
CA GLY A 107 -13.73 11.76 5.18
C GLY A 107 -14.25 10.45 4.56
N GLU A 108 -14.15 10.27 3.24
CA GLU A 108 -14.59 9.04 2.58
C GLU A 108 -13.58 7.91 2.81
N SER A 109 -14.09 6.74 3.18
CA SER A 109 -13.29 5.56 3.53
C SER A 109 -13.56 4.37 2.62
N TRP A 110 -12.56 3.50 2.48
CA TRP A 110 -12.69 2.21 1.82
C TRP A 110 -11.85 1.14 2.51
N GLU A 111 -12.35 -0.09 2.46
CA GLU A 111 -11.54 -1.27 2.71
C GLU A 111 -10.78 -1.61 1.43
N GLU A 112 -9.49 -1.88 1.58
CA GLU A 112 -8.62 -2.19 0.47
C GLU A 112 -7.85 -3.47 0.72
N LYS A 113 -7.59 -4.21 -0.36
CA LYS A 113 -6.50 -5.18 -0.42
C LYS A 113 -5.47 -4.68 -1.41
N PHE A 114 -4.22 -4.60 -0.98
CA PHE A 114 -3.11 -4.15 -1.80
C PHE A 114 -1.95 -5.14 -1.71
N ALA A 115 -0.97 -4.98 -2.60
CA ALA A 115 0.21 -5.84 -2.64
C ALA A 115 1.48 -5.00 -2.61
N TYR A 116 2.47 -5.46 -1.86
CA TYR A 116 3.83 -4.92 -1.89
C TYR A 116 4.77 -5.87 -2.63
N MET A 117 5.75 -5.28 -3.30
CA MET A 117 6.96 -5.96 -3.76
C MET A 117 8.16 -5.16 -3.26
N LEU A 118 9.01 -5.83 -2.49
CA LEU A 118 10.15 -5.26 -1.79
C LEU A 118 11.43 -5.94 -2.27
N ASP A 119 12.38 -5.15 -2.74
CA ASP A 119 13.73 -5.62 -3.09
C ASP A 119 14.70 -5.27 -1.98
N PHE A 120 15.73 -6.09 -1.82
CA PHE A 120 16.67 -5.98 -0.71
C PHE A 120 18.12 -6.03 -1.16
N ASP A 121 18.95 -5.26 -0.47
CA ASP A 121 20.41 -5.35 -0.57
C ASP A 121 20.99 -6.53 0.25
N ASP A 122 22.32 -6.64 0.25
CA ASP A 122 23.02 -7.69 0.99
C ASP A 122 22.90 -7.58 2.51
N GLU A 123 22.52 -6.41 3.03
CA GLU A 123 22.23 -6.14 4.44
C GLU A 123 20.74 -6.32 4.79
N LYS A 124 19.92 -6.72 3.80
CA LYS A 124 18.48 -6.98 3.93
C LYS A 124 17.75 -5.70 4.30
N LYS A 125 18.24 -4.57 3.78
CA LYS A 125 17.58 -3.27 3.74
C LYS A 125 16.89 -3.10 2.40
N ILE A 126 15.77 -2.37 2.42
CA ILE A 126 14.92 -2.18 1.25
C ILE A 126 15.62 -1.28 0.24
N THR A 127 15.75 -1.74 -1.00
CA THR A 127 16.18 -0.92 -2.14
C THR A 127 14.97 -0.42 -2.92
N ASP A 128 14.01 -1.28 -3.24
CA ASP A 128 12.87 -0.91 -4.07
C ASP A 128 11.57 -1.24 -3.35
N TYR A 129 10.74 -0.23 -3.16
CA TYR A 129 9.42 -0.33 -2.53
C TYR A 129 8.33 -0.10 -3.58
N GLN A 130 7.55 -1.13 -3.90
CA GLN A 130 6.52 -1.05 -4.94
C GLN A 130 5.16 -1.47 -4.40
N VAL A 131 4.12 -0.74 -4.78
CA VAL A 131 2.75 -0.94 -4.28
C VAL A 131 1.75 -1.03 -5.43
N TRP A 132 0.83 -1.99 -5.34
CA TRP A 132 -0.38 -2.06 -6.19
C TRP A 132 -1.62 -2.00 -5.32
N ALA A 133 -2.43 -0.98 -5.56
CA ALA A 133 -3.53 -0.53 -4.72
C ALA A 133 -4.82 -0.27 -5.55
N ASP A 134 -5.96 -0.08 -4.88
CA ASP A 134 -7.24 0.34 -5.47
C ASP A 134 -7.26 1.84 -5.74
N SER A 135 -6.54 2.24 -6.78
CA SER A 135 -6.49 3.62 -7.27
C SER A 135 -7.87 4.19 -7.64
N GLY A 136 -8.85 3.34 -7.98
CA GLY A 136 -10.22 3.76 -8.26
C GLY A 136 -10.95 4.22 -7.01
N ALA A 137 -10.86 3.45 -5.92
CA ALA A 137 -11.41 3.84 -4.63
C ALA A 137 -10.73 5.11 -4.10
N ALA A 138 -9.40 5.18 -4.16
CA ALA A 138 -8.63 6.35 -3.72
C ALA A 138 -9.02 7.62 -4.51
N TYR A 139 -9.16 7.53 -5.83
CA TYR A 139 -9.60 8.65 -6.67
C TYR A 139 -11.00 9.14 -6.30
N LEU A 140 -11.96 8.21 -6.18
CA LEU A 140 -13.34 8.56 -5.85
C LEU A 140 -13.43 9.17 -4.45
N ALA A 141 -12.68 8.62 -3.47
CA ALA A 141 -12.59 9.15 -2.12
C ALA A 141 -12.01 10.57 -2.11
N ARG A 142 -10.94 10.81 -2.89
CA ARG A 142 -10.31 12.12 -3.05
C ARG A 142 -11.28 13.20 -3.51
N ILE A 143 -12.17 12.87 -4.44
CA ILE A 143 -13.13 13.82 -5.02
C ILE A 143 -14.49 13.83 -4.32
N GLY A 144 -14.67 13.05 -3.24
CA GLY A 144 -15.92 13.00 -2.48
C GLY A 144 -17.08 12.34 -3.24
N LYS A 145 -16.78 11.31 -4.05
CA LYS A 145 -17.75 10.63 -4.91
C LYS A 145 -17.87 9.13 -4.64
N LEU A 146 -17.07 8.58 -3.74
CA LEU A 146 -17.04 7.13 -3.49
C LEU A 146 -18.38 6.63 -2.96
N ASP A 147 -18.95 7.31 -1.98
CA ASP A 147 -20.21 6.89 -1.38
C ASP A 147 -21.40 7.11 -2.31
N GLU A 148 -21.35 8.16 -3.13
CA GLU A 148 -22.35 8.40 -4.18
C GLU A 148 -22.40 7.21 -5.16
N VAL A 149 -21.25 6.80 -5.71
CA VAL A 149 -21.15 5.67 -6.63
C VAL A 149 -21.64 4.37 -5.98
N ARG A 150 -21.30 4.13 -4.71
CA ARG A 150 -21.78 2.97 -3.95
C ARG A 150 -23.29 3.00 -3.74
N LYS A 151 -23.88 4.16 -3.41
CA LYS A 151 -25.34 4.32 -3.23
C LYS A 151 -26.09 4.04 -4.52
N VAL A 152 -25.65 4.64 -5.64
CA VAL A 152 -26.25 4.40 -6.96
C VAL A 152 -26.23 2.91 -7.31
N ARG A 153 -25.09 2.23 -7.08
CA ARG A 153 -24.97 0.78 -7.32
C ARG A 153 -25.93 -0.04 -6.46
N LYS A 154 -26.12 0.30 -5.18
CA LYS A 154 -27.07 -0.39 -4.29
C LYS A 154 -28.51 -0.25 -4.76
N ILE A 155 -28.92 0.95 -5.19
CA ILE A 155 -30.26 1.21 -5.74
C ILE A 155 -30.49 0.40 -7.02
N LEU A 156 -29.53 0.41 -7.94
CA LEU A 156 -29.65 -0.37 -9.19
C LEU A 156 -29.74 -1.88 -8.92
N ALA A 157 -29.04 -2.39 -7.90
CA ALA A 157 -29.10 -3.79 -7.52
C ALA A 157 -30.47 -4.18 -6.92
N SER A 158 -31.08 -3.33 -6.08
CA SER A 158 -32.40 -3.61 -5.50
C SER A 158 -33.51 -3.61 -6.54
N LEU A 159 -33.46 -2.68 -7.51
CA LEU A 159 -34.42 -2.63 -8.62
C LEU A 159 -34.34 -3.87 -9.53
N LYS A 160 -33.14 -4.43 -9.75
CA LYS A 160 -32.97 -5.68 -10.52
C LYS A 160 -33.50 -6.91 -9.77
N LEU A 161 -33.49 -6.90 -8.44
CA LEU A 161 -34.05 -7.99 -7.63
C LEU A 161 -35.58 -7.96 -7.59
N SER A 162 -36.20 -6.77 -7.56
CA SER A 162 -37.66 -6.63 -7.61
C SER A 162 -38.27 -6.92 -8.99
N ALA A 163 -37.45 -6.91 -10.05
CA ALA A 163 -37.88 -7.19 -11.42
C ALA A 163 -37.77 -8.68 -11.82
N ARG A 164 -37.39 -9.59 -10.91
CA ARG A 164 -37.40 -11.04 -11.21
C ARG A 164 -38.85 -11.56 -11.14
N PRO A 165 -39.41 -12.11 -12.23
CA PRO A 165 -40.73 -12.74 -12.17
C PRO A 165 -40.66 -13.95 -11.24
N TYR A 166 -41.68 -14.11 -10.39
CA TYR A 166 -41.93 -15.34 -9.66
C TYR A 166 -42.12 -16.46 -10.70
N VAL A 167 -41.18 -17.41 -10.74
CA VAL A 167 -41.34 -18.69 -11.45
C VAL A 167 -41.74 -19.73 -10.42
#